data_AF-A0A4T0UUN0-F1
#
_entry.id   AF-A0A4T0UUN0-F1
#
_cell.length_a   1.000
_cell.length_b   1.000
_cell.length_c   1.000
_cell.angle_alpha   90.00
_cell.angle_beta   90.00
_cell.angle_gamma   90.00
#
_symmetry.space_group_name_H-M   'P 1'
#
loop_
_entity.id
_entity.type
_entity.pdbx_description
1 polymer ?
#
loop_
_entity_poly.entity_id
_entity_poly.type
_entity_poly.pdbx_seq_one_letter_code
_entity_poly.pdbx_strand_id
1 'polypeptide(L)'
;MAVPRIDQADGVLGFGWTTPTGEPARLADLLALPDAEPHRWLPTHLEALDDVLIAVTGALGEVLGGGRAPRPEEREDLAAAYVALDRAVLEYARAAEAADVLGVPRDLRAGQILGTAHLVGVRARYCLGLAGVPPFEGELDTPGPGMVGGFAGLHRVDDAQPWRGARWLVVTEDGRRLPASLSMLLHDSSGVDKEATLREHREALAQVTEAVDGAPGSPGGVPRGGELEAAGAVDWLLFDWVMAHRESESGAGVEIRSGKVEDATMIVAAAAASVAVRARFDPALLPLASQ
;
A
#
# COMPACT_ATOMS: atom_id res chain seq x y z
N MET A 1 1.05 -34.54 13.36
CA MET A 1 0.97 -33.36 14.23
C MET A 1 -0.07 -32.43 13.66
N ALA A 2 -0.90 -31.82 14.50
CA ALA A 2 -1.84 -30.79 14.05
C ALA A 2 -1.03 -29.52 13.74
N VAL A 3 -1.28 -28.92 12.57
CA VAL A 3 -0.52 -27.77 12.04
C VAL A 3 -1.42 -26.53 12.16
N PRO A 4 -0.87 -25.33 12.39
CA PRO A 4 -1.64 -24.10 12.27
C PRO A 4 -2.36 -24.02 10.93
N ARG A 5 -3.53 -23.40 10.90
CA ARG A 5 -4.36 -23.32 9.70
C ARG A 5 -4.96 -21.94 9.52
N ILE A 6 -5.23 -21.60 8.26
CA ILE A 6 -6.07 -20.48 7.92
C ILE A 6 -7.52 -20.86 8.22
N ASP A 7 -8.20 -19.99 8.95
CA ASP A 7 -9.64 -20.03 9.18
C ASP A 7 -10.30 -18.92 8.35
N GLN A 8 -11.24 -19.32 7.51
CA GLN A 8 -12.03 -18.43 6.68
C GLN A 8 -13.50 -18.78 6.92
N ALA A 9 -14.21 -17.88 7.60
CA ALA A 9 -15.60 -18.08 7.92
C ALA A 9 -16.48 -17.93 6.65
N ASP A 10 -17.43 -18.84 6.47
CA ASP A 10 -18.35 -18.79 5.33
C ASP A 10 -19.09 -17.45 5.27
N GLY A 11 -19.03 -16.79 4.11
CA GLY A 11 -19.69 -15.51 3.87
C GLY A 11 -19.02 -14.30 4.51
N VAL A 12 -17.86 -14.46 5.16
CA VAL A 12 -17.04 -13.36 5.67
C VAL A 12 -15.84 -13.16 4.74
N LEU A 13 -15.63 -11.91 4.32
CA LEU A 13 -14.48 -11.56 3.50
C LEU A 13 -13.20 -11.49 4.36
N GLY A 14 -12.14 -12.14 3.88
CA GLY A 14 -10.85 -12.21 4.58
C GLY A 14 -10.61 -13.55 5.26
N PHE A 15 -9.56 -13.62 6.06
CA PHE A 15 -9.14 -14.84 6.75
C PHE A 15 -8.33 -14.52 8.02
N GLY A 16 -8.15 -15.51 8.89
CA GLY A 16 -7.30 -15.42 10.07
C GLY A 16 -6.47 -16.68 10.26
N TRP A 17 -5.45 -16.62 11.11
CA TRP A 17 -4.67 -17.79 11.49
C TRP A 17 -5.21 -18.38 12.80
N THR A 18 -5.15 -19.71 12.89
CA THR A 18 -5.49 -20.44 14.12
C THR A 18 -4.39 -21.41 14.50
N THR A 19 -4.16 -21.57 15.79
CA THR A 19 -3.27 -22.59 16.36
C THR A 19 -3.79 -24.00 16.01
N PRO A 20 -2.97 -25.05 16.20
CA PRO A 20 -3.43 -26.43 16.04
C PRO A 20 -4.62 -26.81 16.93
N THR A 21 -4.83 -26.12 18.05
CA THR A 21 -5.97 -26.32 18.96
C THR A 21 -7.22 -25.51 18.56
N GLY A 22 -7.13 -24.71 17.49
CA GLY A 22 -8.23 -23.92 16.94
C GLY A 22 -8.39 -22.53 17.56
N GLU A 23 -7.41 -22.07 18.34
CA GLU A 23 -7.44 -20.72 18.92
C GLU A 23 -6.93 -19.69 17.90
N PRO A 24 -7.53 -18.50 17.79
CA PRO A 24 -7.00 -17.43 16.95
C PRO A 24 -5.55 -17.10 17.30
N ALA A 25 -4.71 -16.96 16.28
CA ALA A 25 -3.29 -16.65 16.42
C ALA A 25 -2.85 -15.62 15.39
N ARG A 26 -1.78 -14.88 15.72
CA ARG A 26 -1.03 -14.09 14.75
C ARG A 26 -0.02 -15.00 14.06
N LEU A 27 0.13 -14.89 12.76
CA LEU A 27 1.16 -15.56 11.98
C LEU A 27 2.55 -15.28 12.55
N ALA A 28 2.84 -14.04 12.97
CA ALA A 28 4.12 -13.70 13.60
C ALA A 28 4.36 -14.51 14.90
N ASP A 29 3.33 -14.74 15.71
CA ASP A 29 3.46 -15.57 16.92
C ASP A 29 3.66 -17.04 16.59
N LEU A 30 2.98 -17.53 15.54
CA LEU A 30 3.17 -18.89 15.05
C LEU A 30 4.61 -19.11 14.60
N LEU A 31 5.23 -18.12 13.95
CA LEU A 31 6.63 -18.18 13.51
C LEU A 31 7.65 -18.18 14.66
N ALA A 32 7.24 -17.77 15.87
CA ALA A 32 8.08 -17.87 17.06
C ALA A 32 8.09 -19.28 17.68
N LEU A 33 7.25 -20.22 17.19
CA LEU A 33 7.19 -21.59 17.71
C LEU A 33 8.41 -22.43 17.24
N PRO A 34 8.87 -23.41 18.05
CA PRO A 34 10.03 -24.23 17.70
C PRO A 34 9.90 -25.05 16.41
N ASP A 35 8.68 -25.38 16.02
CA ASP A 35 8.32 -26.15 14.82
C ASP A 35 7.78 -25.26 13.69
N ALA A 36 8.09 -23.97 13.72
CA ALA A 36 7.66 -23.03 12.71
C ALA A 36 8.13 -23.42 11.29
N GLU A 37 7.22 -23.34 10.33
CA GLU A 37 7.50 -23.57 8.90
C GLU A 37 7.36 -22.24 8.11
N PRO A 38 8.24 -21.23 8.30
CA PRO A 38 8.09 -19.91 7.64
C PRO A 38 8.08 -20.00 6.11
N HIS A 39 8.90 -20.89 5.55
CA HIS A 39 8.98 -21.16 4.11
C HIS A 39 7.67 -21.71 3.52
N ARG A 40 6.75 -22.15 4.37
CA ARG A 40 5.43 -22.64 3.99
C ARG A 40 4.33 -21.66 4.36
N TRP A 41 4.33 -21.15 5.59
CA TRP A 41 3.23 -20.34 6.10
C TRP A 41 3.18 -18.93 5.51
N LEU A 42 4.33 -18.33 5.16
CA LEU A 42 4.35 -17.04 4.46
C LEU A 42 3.74 -17.16 3.05
N PRO A 43 4.15 -18.12 2.18
CA PRO A 43 3.44 -18.37 0.92
C PRO A 43 1.96 -18.69 1.08
N THR A 44 1.58 -19.51 2.06
CA THR A 44 0.16 -19.83 2.31
C THR A 44 -0.66 -18.60 2.69
N HIS A 45 -0.08 -17.65 3.44
CA HIS A 45 -0.72 -16.36 3.71
C HIS A 45 -0.95 -15.58 2.41
N LEU A 46 0.07 -15.51 1.55
CA LEU A 46 -0.01 -14.80 0.27
C LEU A 46 -1.06 -15.41 -0.66
N GLU A 47 -1.15 -16.73 -0.73
CA GLU A 47 -2.18 -17.44 -1.52
C GLU A 47 -3.59 -17.10 -1.04
N ALA A 48 -3.83 -17.12 0.27
CA ALA A 48 -5.13 -16.75 0.83
C ALA A 48 -5.48 -15.27 0.58
N LEU A 49 -4.48 -14.37 0.61
CA LEU A 49 -4.68 -12.96 0.26
C LEU A 49 -5.00 -12.78 -1.24
N ASP A 50 -4.35 -13.54 -2.11
CA ASP A 50 -4.61 -13.55 -3.55
C ASP A 50 -6.06 -14.00 -3.85
N ASP A 51 -6.54 -15.05 -3.16
CA ASP A 51 -7.93 -15.50 -3.26
C ASP A 51 -8.94 -14.43 -2.81
N VAL A 52 -8.63 -13.70 -1.73
CA VAL A 52 -9.45 -12.56 -1.29
C VAL A 52 -9.45 -11.46 -2.35
N LEU A 53 -8.31 -11.15 -2.97
CA LEU A 53 -8.23 -10.15 -4.04
C LEU A 53 -9.05 -10.55 -5.25
N ILE A 54 -9.00 -11.81 -5.67
CA ILE A 54 -9.81 -12.34 -6.77
C ILE A 54 -11.31 -12.19 -6.45
N ALA A 55 -11.73 -12.55 -5.23
CA ALA A 55 -13.11 -12.41 -4.80
C ALA A 55 -13.58 -10.94 -4.80
N VAL A 56 -12.78 -10.02 -4.23
CA VAL A 56 -13.09 -8.59 -4.16
C VAL A 56 -13.17 -7.96 -5.55
N THR A 57 -12.15 -8.19 -6.39
CA THR A 57 -12.08 -7.60 -7.73
C THR A 57 -13.13 -8.19 -8.66
N GLY A 58 -13.48 -9.48 -8.52
CA GLY A 58 -14.58 -10.10 -9.24
C GLY A 58 -15.95 -9.51 -8.89
N ALA A 59 -16.20 -9.23 -7.60
CA ALA A 59 -17.49 -8.71 -7.14
C ALA A 59 -17.64 -7.20 -7.31
N LEU A 60 -16.57 -6.42 -7.04
CA LEU A 60 -16.61 -4.96 -6.92
C LEU A 60 -15.80 -4.25 -8.01
N GLY A 61 -15.27 -4.97 -9.00
CA GLY A 61 -14.34 -4.44 -10.01
C GLY A 61 -14.86 -3.23 -10.79
N GLU A 62 -16.15 -3.20 -11.13
CA GLU A 62 -16.74 -2.04 -11.84
C GLU A 62 -16.73 -0.76 -10.99
N VAL A 63 -16.95 -0.90 -9.68
CA VAL A 63 -16.91 0.21 -8.72
C VAL A 63 -15.47 0.63 -8.45
N LEU A 64 -14.59 -0.34 -8.17
CA LEU A 64 -13.17 -0.10 -7.88
C LEU A 64 -12.44 0.52 -9.08
N GLY A 65 -12.85 0.16 -10.30
CA GLY A 65 -12.35 0.74 -11.56
C GLY A 65 -12.91 2.11 -11.89
N GLY A 66 -13.87 2.63 -11.10
CA GLY A 66 -14.49 3.94 -11.33
C GLY A 66 -15.51 3.97 -12.47
N GLY A 67 -16.00 2.81 -12.93
CA GLY A 67 -17.05 2.72 -13.96
C GLY A 67 -18.39 3.26 -13.47
N ARG A 68 -18.64 3.20 -12.17
CA ARG A 68 -19.82 3.78 -11.51
C ARG A 68 -19.60 3.99 -10.01
N ALA A 69 -20.52 4.74 -9.40
CA ALA A 69 -20.59 4.87 -7.94
C ALA A 69 -21.06 3.58 -7.25
N PRO A 70 -20.64 3.31 -6.00
CA PRO A 70 -21.14 2.18 -5.21
C PRO A 70 -22.61 2.37 -4.83
N ARG A 71 -23.36 1.27 -4.86
CA ARG A 71 -24.69 1.15 -4.25
C ARG A 71 -24.58 1.07 -2.73
N PRO A 72 -25.66 1.33 -1.97
CA PRO A 72 -25.63 1.27 -0.51
C PRO A 72 -25.08 -0.05 0.04
N GLU A 73 -25.51 -1.19 -0.49
CA GLU A 73 -25.05 -2.53 -0.09
C GLU A 73 -23.56 -2.74 -0.38
N GLU A 74 -23.06 -2.24 -1.52
CA GLU A 74 -21.66 -2.37 -1.92
C GLU A 74 -20.73 -1.51 -1.06
N ARG A 75 -21.25 -0.49 -0.35
CA ARG A 75 -20.44 0.29 0.59
C ARG A 75 -20.02 -0.53 1.80
N GLU A 76 -20.88 -1.43 2.27
CA GLU A 76 -20.55 -2.36 3.35
C GLU A 76 -19.51 -3.38 2.87
N ASP A 77 -19.68 -3.91 1.65
CA ASP A 77 -18.71 -4.83 1.04
C ASP A 77 -17.35 -4.17 0.82
N LEU A 78 -17.31 -2.92 0.34
CA LEU A 78 -16.09 -2.13 0.20
C LEU A 78 -15.40 -1.90 1.55
N ALA A 79 -16.18 -1.65 2.60
CA ALA A 79 -15.66 -1.46 3.95
C ALA A 79 -15.04 -2.77 4.48
N ALA A 80 -15.75 -3.88 4.34
CA ALA A 80 -15.24 -5.20 4.69
C ALA A 80 -13.97 -5.54 3.89
N ALA A 81 -13.92 -5.17 2.60
CA ALA A 81 -12.79 -5.43 1.73
C ALA A 81 -11.53 -4.71 2.17
N TYR A 82 -11.57 -3.38 2.35
CA TYR A 82 -10.34 -2.69 2.75
C TYR A 82 -9.85 -3.13 4.12
N VAL A 83 -10.75 -3.43 5.06
CA VAL A 83 -10.38 -3.91 6.40
C VAL A 83 -9.72 -5.29 6.33
N ALA A 84 -10.28 -6.22 5.56
CA ALA A 84 -9.72 -7.55 5.38
C ALA A 84 -8.33 -7.50 4.72
N LEU A 85 -8.18 -6.67 3.67
CA LEU A 85 -6.92 -6.49 2.96
C LEU A 85 -5.86 -5.83 3.84
N ASP A 86 -6.19 -4.72 4.51
CA ASP A 86 -5.27 -4.00 5.39
C ASP A 86 -4.79 -4.89 6.55
N ARG A 87 -5.69 -5.68 7.14
CA ARG A 87 -5.33 -6.66 8.17
C ARG A 87 -4.35 -7.72 7.65
N ALA A 88 -4.63 -8.31 6.49
CA ALA A 88 -3.76 -9.33 5.90
C ALA A 88 -2.38 -8.75 5.54
N VAL A 89 -2.33 -7.55 4.97
CA VAL A 89 -1.08 -6.82 4.68
C VAL A 89 -0.23 -6.66 5.94
N LEU A 90 -0.82 -6.15 7.04
CA LEU A 90 -0.09 -5.92 8.29
C LEU A 90 0.36 -7.23 8.93
N GLU A 91 -0.50 -8.26 8.91
CA GLU A 91 -0.19 -9.60 9.43
C GLU A 91 0.98 -10.24 8.68
N TYR A 92 0.99 -10.17 7.34
CA TYR A 92 2.11 -10.65 6.54
C TYR A 92 3.40 -9.89 6.83
N ALA A 93 3.36 -8.55 6.87
CA ALA A 93 4.54 -7.74 7.07
C ALA A 93 5.25 -8.04 8.40
N ARG A 94 4.49 -8.12 9.49
CA ARG A 94 5.00 -8.51 10.82
C ARG A 94 5.57 -9.93 10.84
N ALA A 95 4.91 -10.87 10.17
CA ALA A 95 5.40 -12.22 10.06
C ALA A 95 6.71 -12.30 9.25
N ALA A 96 6.81 -11.50 8.18
CA ALA A 96 7.99 -11.46 7.33
C ALA A 96 9.19 -10.81 8.06
N GLU A 97 8.96 -9.80 8.91
CA GLU A 97 9.98 -9.28 9.84
C GLU A 97 10.46 -10.33 10.84
N ALA A 98 9.55 -11.09 11.45
CA ALA A 98 9.93 -12.20 12.33
C ALA A 98 10.75 -13.27 11.59
N ALA A 99 10.42 -13.53 10.32
CA ALA A 99 11.12 -14.50 9.49
C ALA A 99 12.53 -14.04 9.07
N ASP A 100 12.80 -12.73 8.99
CA ASP A 100 14.16 -12.21 8.73
C ASP A 100 15.14 -12.62 9.83
N VAL A 101 14.68 -12.62 11.10
CA VAL A 101 15.49 -13.08 12.25
C VAL A 101 15.88 -14.55 12.09
N LEU A 102 15.05 -15.33 11.38
CA LEU A 102 15.27 -16.73 11.07
C LEU A 102 16.06 -16.95 9.76
N GLY A 103 16.48 -15.87 9.08
CA GLY A 103 17.23 -15.93 7.82
C GLY A 103 16.40 -16.39 6.62
N VAL A 104 15.08 -16.21 6.66
CA VAL A 104 14.17 -16.58 5.57
C VAL A 104 14.25 -15.51 4.47
N PRO A 105 14.54 -15.86 3.21
CA PRO A 105 14.61 -14.88 2.13
C PRO A 105 13.28 -14.18 1.87
N ARG A 106 13.33 -12.88 1.56
CA ARG A 106 12.17 -12.10 1.11
C ARG A 106 11.71 -12.57 -0.28
N ASP A 107 10.39 -12.60 -0.46
CA ASP A 107 9.74 -13.08 -1.68
C ASP A 107 9.33 -11.90 -2.58
N LEU A 108 9.66 -11.99 -3.87
CA LEU A 108 9.22 -11.04 -4.89
C LEU A 108 7.69 -11.01 -4.99
N ARG A 109 7.04 -12.19 -4.88
CA ARG A 109 5.58 -12.35 -4.99
C ARG A 109 4.85 -11.60 -3.88
N ALA A 110 5.49 -11.43 -2.72
CA ALA A 110 4.93 -10.66 -1.62
C ALA A 110 4.68 -9.21 -2.02
N GLY A 111 5.65 -8.55 -2.66
CA GLY A 111 5.50 -7.18 -3.13
C GLY A 111 4.39 -7.04 -4.18
N GLN A 112 4.22 -8.04 -5.05
CA GLN A 112 3.17 -8.05 -6.07
C GLN A 112 1.78 -8.13 -5.45
N ILE A 113 1.58 -9.11 -4.55
CA ILE A 113 0.27 -9.35 -3.91
C ILE A 113 -0.06 -8.21 -2.95
N LEU A 114 0.87 -7.79 -2.08
CA LEU A 114 0.62 -6.70 -1.13
C LEU A 114 0.50 -5.35 -1.82
N GLY A 115 1.24 -5.10 -2.91
CA GLY A 115 1.06 -3.92 -3.75
C GLY A 115 -0.33 -3.87 -4.39
N THR A 116 -0.81 -5.01 -4.89
CA THR A 116 -2.17 -5.15 -5.42
C THR A 116 -3.22 -4.95 -4.32
N ALA A 117 -3.02 -5.53 -3.14
CA ALA A 117 -3.90 -5.34 -1.98
C ALA A 117 -3.96 -3.89 -1.53
N HIS A 118 -2.83 -3.21 -1.49
CA HIS A 118 -2.77 -1.78 -1.19
C HIS A 118 -3.55 -0.97 -2.23
N LEU A 119 -3.35 -1.22 -3.53
CA LEU A 119 -4.08 -0.55 -4.62
C LEU A 119 -5.59 -0.72 -4.47
N VAL A 120 -6.06 -1.95 -4.26
CA VAL A 120 -7.49 -2.26 -4.08
C VAL A 120 -8.04 -1.60 -2.81
N GLY A 121 -7.28 -1.63 -1.71
CA GLY A 121 -7.65 -0.97 -0.45
C GLY A 121 -7.80 0.55 -0.60
N VAL A 122 -6.84 1.22 -1.25
CA VAL A 122 -6.92 2.66 -1.55
C VAL A 122 -8.14 2.97 -2.42
N ARG A 123 -8.39 2.17 -3.46
CA ARG A 123 -9.58 2.35 -4.33
C ARG A 123 -10.88 2.18 -3.56
N ALA A 124 -10.97 1.17 -2.68
CA ALA A 124 -12.15 0.97 -1.84
C ALA A 124 -12.39 2.17 -0.92
N ARG A 125 -11.34 2.64 -0.25
CA ARG A 125 -11.42 3.84 0.61
C ARG A 125 -11.77 5.10 -0.17
N TYR A 126 -11.29 5.25 -1.40
CA TYR A 126 -11.67 6.37 -2.28
C TYR A 126 -13.18 6.36 -2.56
N CYS A 127 -13.76 5.22 -2.92
CA CYS A 127 -15.20 5.05 -3.15
C CYS A 127 -16.04 5.35 -1.89
N LEU A 128 -15.46 5.18 -0.69
CA LEU A 128 -16.10 5.46 0.59
C LEU A 128 -15.87 6.90 1.09
N GLY A 129 -15.00 7.69 0.45
CA GLY A 129 -14.59 9.01 0.94
C GLY A 129 -13.65 8.96 2.15
N LEU A 130 -12.91 7.86 2.31
CA LEU A 130 -11.96 7.59 3.41
C LEU A 130 -10.48 7.61 2.98
N ALA A 131 -10.21 7.90 1.70
CA ALA A 131 -8.85 8.06 1.20
C ALA A 131 -8.23 9.35 1.76
N GLY A 132 -6.93 9.30 2.08
CA GLY A 132 -6.20 10.50 2.47
C GLY A 132 -6.07 11.48 1.29
N VAL A 133 -5.97 12.76 1.62
CA VAL A 133 -5.74 13.81 0.61
C VAL A 133 -4.35 13.62 -0.01
N PRO A 134 -4.18 13.85 -1.32
CA PRO A 134 -2.86 13.81 -1.91
C PRO A 134 -1.99 14.99 -1.43
N PRO A 135 -0.66 14.81 -1.41
CA PRO A 135 0.26 15.92 -1.28
C PRO A 135 -0.04 17.04 -2.30
N PHE A 136 0.00 18.29 -1.85
CA PHE A 136 -0.35 19.51 -2.60
C PHE A 136 -1.82 19.63 -3.06
N GLU A 137 -2.76 18.95 -2.39
CA GLU A 137 -4.18 19.11 -2.69
C GLU A 137 -4.62 20.59 -2.64
N GLY A 138 -5.26 21.08 -3.70
CA GLY A 138 -5.70 22.47 -3.82
C GLY A 138 -4.60 23.50 -4.11
N GLU A 139 -3.32 23.08 -4.16
CA GLU A 139 -2.17 23.97 -4.42
C GLU A 139 -1.65 23.90 -5.87
N LEU A 140 -2.10 22.91 -6.65
CA LEU A 140 -1.63 22.67 -8.01
C LEU A 140 -2.51 23.33 -9.07
N ASP A 141 -1.88 23.76 -10.15
CA ASP A 141 -2.56 24.30 -11.32
C ASP A 141 -3.29 23.18 -12.09
N THR A 142 -4.39 23.54 -12.77
CA THR A 142 -5.12 22.60 -13.63
C THR A 142 -4.45 22.51 -15.01
N PRO A 143 -4.10 21.31 -15.49
CA PRO A 143 -3.53 21.16 -16.83
C PRO A 143 -4.60 21.47 -17.88
N GLY A 144 -4.22 22.31 -18.85
CA GLY A 144 -5.00 22.50 -20.08
C GLY A 144 -4.80 21.32 -21.05
N PRO A 145 -5.65 21.19 -22.08
CA PRO A 145 -5.44 20.20 -23.12
C PRO A 145 -4.16 20.48 -23.93
N GLY A 146 -3.47 19.42 -24.35
CA GLY A 146 -2.29 19.49 -25.22
C GLY A 146 -0.98 19.07 -24.56
N MET A 147 0.13 19.35 -25.23
CA MET A 147 1.47 19.07 -24.71
C MET A 147 1.90 20.16 -23.73
N VAL A 148 2.41 19.74 -22.57
CA VAL A 148 2.98 20.61 -21.55
C VAL A 148 4.50 20.48 -21.59
N GLY A 149 5.19 21.60 -21.79
CA GLY A 149 6.64 21.70 -21.61
C GLY A 149 6.96 22.16 -20.19
N GLY A 150 7.97 21.55 -19.56
CA GLY A 150 8.44 21.93 -18.24
C GLY A 150 9.45 20.95 -17.67
N PHE A 151 9.87 21.23 -16.43
CA PHE A 151 10.80 20.39 -15.68
C PHE A 151 10.01 19.48 -14.74
N ALA A 152 10.10 18.17 -14.97
CA ALA A 152 9.54 17.18 -14.06
C ALA A 152 10.49 16.93 -12.89
N GLY A 153 9.93 16.84 -11.68
CA GLY A 153 10.68 16.53 -10.46
C GLY A 153 9.77 16.02 -9.35
N LEU A 154 10.34 15.29 -8.39
CA LEU A 154 9.59 14.86 -7.22
C LEU A 154 9.69 15.94 -6.15
N HIS A 155 8.57 16.62 -5.89
CA HIS A 155 8.52 17.72 -4.93
C HIS A 155 8.01 17.23 -3.59
N ARG A 156 8.74 17.54 -2.53
CA ARG A 156 8.34 17.31 -1.14
C ARG A 156 7.46 18.45 -0.65
N VAL A 157 6.44 18.13 0.13
CA VAL A 157 5.58 19.16 0.75
C VAL A 157 6.38 20.01 1.73
N ASP A 158 7.24 19.36 2.53
CA ASP A 158 8.16 20.00 3.47
C ASP A 158 9.38 19.08 3.68
N ASP A 159 10.58 19.58 3.39
CA ASP A 159 11.83 18.82 3.53
C ASP A 159 12.13 18.43 4.99
N ALA A 160 11.64 19.22 5.96
CA ALA A 160 11.81 18.93 7.39
C ALA A 160 10.76 17.95 7.92
N GLN A 161 9.71 17.65 7.14
CA GLN A 161 8.59 16.80 7.55
C GLN A 161 8.29 15.75 6.47
N PRO A 162 9.13 14.71 6.32
CA PRO A 162 8.98 13.71 5.26
C PRO A 162 7.61 13.02 5.27
N TRP A 163 6.99 12.88 6.44
CA TRP A 163 5.65 12.28 6.58
C TRP A 163 4.54 13.02 5.83
N ARG A 164 4.75 14.28 5.41
CA ARG A 164 3.80 15.05 4.59
C ARG A 164 3.82 14.64 3.11
N GLY A 165 4.77 13.81 2.73
CA GLY A 165 4.83 13.20 1.41
C GLY A 165 5.47 14.05 0.34
N ALA A 166 5.42 13.51 -0.87
CA ALA A 166 5.93 14.12 -2.08
C ALA A 166 5.04 13.77 -3.27
N ARG A 167 5.15 14.54 -4.35
CA ARG A 167 4.41 14.28 -5.60
C ARG A 167 5.25 14.68 -6.80
N TRP A 168 5.12 13.91 -7.88
CA TRP A 168 5.68 14.31 -9.15
C TRP A 168 4.92 15.51 -9.68
N LEU A 169 5.66 16.58 -9.98
CA LEU A 169 5.11 17.78 -10.60
C LEU A 169 5.88 18.09 -11.88
N VAL A 170 5.21 18.76 -12.81
CA VAL A 170 5.86 19.48 -13.91
C VAL A 170 5.80 20.96 -13.58
N VAL A 171 6.96 21.58 -13.41
CA VAL A 171 7.09 23.04 -13.27
C VAL A 171 7.35 23.64 -14.65
N THR A 172 6.40 24.43 -15.13
CA THR A 172 6.51 25.06 -16.45
C THR A 172 7.37 26.32 -16.40
N GLU A 173 7.84 26.81 -17.56
CA GLU A 173 8.65 28.03 -17.62
C GLU A 173 7.91 29.28 -17.11
N ASP A 174 6.58 29.31 -17.24
CA ASP A 174 5.71 30.36 -16.69
C ASP A 174 5.38 30.15 -15.20
N GLY A 175 6.01 29.17 -14.55
CA GLY A 175 5.95 28.97 -13.09
C GLY A 175 4.74 28.17 -12.61
N ARG A 176 3.91 27.62 -13.51
CA ARG A 176 2.80 26.75 -13.11
C ARG A 176 3.31 25.43 -12.56
N ARG A 177 2.61 24.89 -11.57
CA ARG A 177 2.90 23.61 -10.92
C ARG A 177 1.81 22.63 -11.28
N LEU A 178 2.07 21.77 -12.25
CA LEU A 178 1.10 20.81 -12.77
C LEU A 178 1.33 19.43 -12.16
N PRO A 179 0.27 18.67 -11.83
CA PRO A 179 0.42 17.31 -11.34
C PRO A 179 0.99 16.40 -12.43
N ALA A 180 1.91 15.52 -12.04
CA ALA A 180 2.40 14.42 -12.86
C ALA A 180 2.28 13.10 -12.07
N SER A 181 2.42 11.98 -12.78
CA SER A 181 2.49 10.63 -12.20
C SER A 181 3.78 9.96 -12.62
N LEU A 182 4.26 9.01 -11.82
CA LEU A 182 5.41 8.19 -12.19
C LEU A 182 5.17 7.47 -13.51
N SER A 183 3.95 6.99 -13.75
CA SER A 183 3.57 6.34 -15.02
C SER A 183 3.79 7.27 -16.22
N MET A 184 3.33 8.53 -16.16
CA MET A 184 3.58 9.51 -17.21
C MET A 184 5.07 9.73 -17.48
N LEU A 185 5.90 9.74 -16.43
CA LEU A 185 7.35 9.93 -16.56
C LEU A 185 8.04 8.71 -17.18
N LEU A 186 7.57 7.51 -16.87
CA LEU A 186 8.15 6.27 -17.40
C LEU A 186 7.68 5.93 -18.82
N HIS A 187 6.49 6.36 -19.23
CA HIS A 187 5.87 5.90 -20.47
C HIS A 187 5.57 7.02 -21.47
N ASP A 188 5.15 8.21 -21.01
CA ASP A 188 4.61 9.26 -21.88
C ASP A 188 5.56 10.46 -22.06
N SER A 189 6.64 10.50 -21.27
CA SER A 189 7.59 11.63 -21.26
C SER A 189 8.84 11.34 -22.09
N SER A 190 9.24 12.31 -22.92
CA SER A 190 10.53 12.27 -23.62
C SER A 190 11.62 12.95 -22.78
N GLY A 191 12.84 12.43 -22.83
CA GLY A 191 14.01 13.03 -22.17
C GLY A 191 14.13 12.79 -20.66
N VAL A 192 13.28 11.95 -20.07
CA VAL A 192 13.38 11.57 -18.65
C VAL A 192 14.36 10.41 -18.47
N ASP A 193 15.28 10.55 -17.50
CA ASP A 193 16.08 9.44 -17.01
C ASP A 193 15.23 8.55 -16.09
N LYS A 194 14.78 7.42 -16.64
CA LYS A 194 13.88 6.48 -15.95
C LYS A 194 14.53 5.84 -14.72
N GLU A 195 15.83 5.57 -14.76
CA GLU A 195 16.51 4.96 -13.61
C GLU A 195 16.67 5.96 -12.47
N ALA A 196 17.04 7.20 -12.79
CA ALA A 196 17.09 8.28 -11.81
C ALA A 196 15.71 8.56 -11.21
N THR A 197 14.67 8.58 -12.05
CA THR A 197 13.27 8.77 -11.63
C THR A 197 12.82 7.68 -10.64
N LEU A 198 13.07 6.42 -10.98
CA LEU A 198 12.74 5.30 -10.09
C LEU A 198 13.52 5.37 -8.77
N ARG A 199 14.81 5.74 -8.81
CA ARG A 199 15.62 5.91 -7.59
C ARG A 199 15.07 7.03 -6.71
N GLU A 200 14.78 8.19 -7.28
CA GLU A 200 14.21 9.34 -6.55
C GLU A 200 12.88 8.97 -5.89
N HIS A 201 12.01 8.25 -6.60
CA HIS A 201 10.74 7.77 -6.03
C HIS A 201 10.95 6.77 -4.88
N ARG A 202 11.86 5.80 -5.03
CA ARG A 202 12.20 4.85 -3.94
C ARG A 202 12.69 5.58 -2.71
N GLU A 203 13.61 6.52 -2.89
CA GLU A 203 14.19 7.31 -1.79
C GLU A 203 13.10 8.10 -1.05
N ALA A 204 12.17 8.72 -1.78
CA ALA A 204 11.04 9.39 -1.16
C ALA A 204 10.13 8.42 -0.41
N LEU A 205 9.67 7.34 -1.06
CA LEU A 205 8.77 6.37 -0.43
C LEU A 205 9.39 5.74 0.83
N ALA A 206 10.68 5.40 0.80
CA ALA A 206 11.42 4.91 1.96
C ALA A 206 11.44 5.93 3.11
N GLN A 207 11.74 7.20 2.81
CA GLN A 207 11.78 8.26 3.83
C GLN A 207 10.40 8.57 4.43
N VAL A 208 9.34 8.58 3.62
CA VAL A 208 7.98 8.74 4.16
C VAL A 208 7.61 7.54 5.03
N THR A 209 7.89 6.33 4.55
CA THR A 209 7.62 5.08 5.29
C THR A 209 8.30 5.10 6.67
N GLU A 210 9.59 5.43 6.73
CA GLU A 210 10.34 5.56 7.97
C GLU A 210 9.75 6.65 8.90
N ALA A 211 9.43 7.82 8.35
CA ALA A 211 8.89 8.93 9.14
C ALA A 211 7.51 8.64 9.75
N VAL A 212 6.69 7.83 9.09
CA VAL A 212 5.35 7.48 9.59
C VAL A 212 5.35 6.29 10.56
N ASP A 213 6.29 5.37 10.38
CA ASP A 213 6.47 4.20 11.24
C ASP A 213 7.14 4.56 12.58
N GLY A 214 7.88 5.67 12.60
CA GLY A 214 8.46 6.24 13.82
C GLY A 214 7.44 6.46 14.94
N ALA A 215 7.93 6.38 16.19
CA ALA A 215 7.11 6.59 17.37
C ALA A 215 6.45 7.99 17.34
N PRO A 216 5.17 8.14 17.74
CA PRO A 216 4.49 9.43 17.75
C PRO A 216 5.29 10.50 18.49
N GLY A 217 5.53 11.64 17.84
CA GLY A 217 6.29 12.76 18.40
C GLY A 217 7.82 12.63 18.33
N SER A 218 8.36 11.63 17.61
CA SER A 218 9.79 11.60 17.25
C SER A 218 10.16 12.83 16.39
N PRO A 219 11.40 13.35 16.45
CA PRO A 219 11.84 14.43 15.58
C PRO A 219 11.63 14.07 14.11
N GLY A 220 10.88 14.88 13.37
CA GLY A 220 10.53 14.61 11.96
C GLY A 220 9.44 13.54 11.75
N GLY A 221 8.84 13.02 12.81
CA GLY A 221 7.73 12.07 12.77
C GLY A 221 6.35 12.73 12.78
N VAL A 222 5.30 11.92 12.71
CA VAL A 222 3.90 12.38 12.62
C VAL A 222 3.45 13.03 13.94
N PRO A 223 3.03 14.30 13.93
CA PRO A 223 2.43 14.94 15.10
C PRO A 223 1.01 14.39 15.33
N ARG A 224 0.52 14.51 16.57
CA ARG A 224 -0.86 14.13 16.90
C ARG A 224 -1.85 14.94 16.05
N GLY A 225 -2.76 14.25 15.38
CA GLY A 225 -3.73 14.85 14.44
C GLY A 225 -3.24 14.89 12.99
N GLY A 226 -1.98 14.53 12.71
CA GLY A 226 -1.40 14.43 11.37
C GLY A 226 -1.56 13.06 10.72
N GLU A 227 -2.21 12.09 11.38
CA GLU A 227 -2.22 10.69 10.95
C GLU A 227 -2.96 10.48 9.62
N LEU A 228 -4.03 11.24 9.36
CA LEU A 228 -4.75 11.16 8.08
C LEU A 228 -3.92 11.68 6.90
N GLU A 229 -3.19 12.79 7.10
CA GLU A 229 -2.27 13.36 6.10
C GLU A 229 -1.10 12.40 5.85
N ALA A 230 -0.50 11.85 6.91
CA ALA A 230 0.57 10.87 6.84
C ALA A 230 0.16 9.58 6.11
N ALA A 231 -1.03 9.04 6.42
CA ALA A 231 -1.57 7.88 5.70
C ALA A 231 -1.80 8.20 4.22
N GLY A 232 -2.34 9.39 3.91
CA GLY A 232 -2.50 9.87 2.54
C GLY A 232 -1.16 9.99 1.80
N ALA A 233 -0.13 10.53 2.44
CA ALA A 233 1.20 10.68 1.86
C ALA A 233 1.81 9.34 1.42
N VAL A 234 1.75 8.31 2.29
CA VAL A 234 2.23 6.96 1.95
C VAL A 234 1.33 6.31 0.90
N ASP A 235 0.00 6.39 1.07
CA ASP A 235 -0.98 5.84 0.12
C ASP A 235 -0.71 6.37 -1.29
N TRP A 236 -0.52 7.69 -1.46
CA TRP A 236 -0.33 8.29 -2.78
C TRP A 236 1.00 7.98 -3.44
N LEU A 237 2.11 7.94 -2.68
CA LEU A 237 3.41 7.55 -3.24
C LEU A 237 3.40 6.08 -3.65
N LEU A 238 2.95 5.19 -2.75
CA LEU A 238 2.88 3.77 -3.08
C LEU A 238 1.89 3.50 -4.22
N PHE A 239 0.74 4.17 -4.23
CA PHE A 239 -0.24 4.10 -5.33
C PHE A 239 0.40 4.48 -6.67
N ASP A 240 1.17 5.55 -6.72
CA ASP A 240 1.84 5.99 -7.95
C ASP A 240 2.92 4.99 -8.39
N TRP A 241 3.66 4.39 -7.45
CA TRP A 241 4.59 3.30 -7.72
C TRP A 241 3.89 2.09 -8.35
N VAL A 242 2.84 1.57 -7.70
CA VAL A 242 2.15 0.36 -8.17
C VAL A 242 1.41 0.59 -9.49
N MET A 243 0.83 1.77 -9.69
CA MET A 243 0.19 2.14 -10.95
C MET A 243 1.17 2.22 -12.12
N ALA A 244 2.42 2.64 -11.87
CA ALA A 244 3.47 2.64 -12.88
C ALA A 244 4.00 1.23 -13.22
N HIS A 245 3.69 0.23 -12.39
CA HIS A 245 4.17 -1.15 -12.53
C HIS A 245 3.03 -2.16 -12.66
N ARG A 246 1.84 -1.74 -13.09
CA ARG A 246 0.70 -2.64 -13.33
C ARG A 246 0.91 -3.50 -14.58
N GLU A 247 0.38 -4.73 -14.55
CA GLU A 247 0.39 -5.68 -15.68
C GLU A 247 -0.23 -5.06 -16.95
N SER A 248 -1.34 -4.33 -16.80
CA SER A 248 -2.07 -3.75 -17.91
C SER A 248 -2.89 -2.53 -17.50
N GLU A 249 -3.41 -1.79 -18.47
CA GLU A 249 -4.23 -0.60 -18.18
C GLU A 249 -5.54 -0.91 -17.46
N SER A 250 -6.08 -2.11 -17.65
CA SER A 250 -7.33 -2.58 -17.05
C SER A 250 -7.12 -3.51 -15.85
N GLY A 251 -5.89 -3.96 -15.60
CA GLY A 251 -5.54 -4.84 -14.49
C GLY A 251 -5.11 -4.08 -13.23
N ALA A 252 -5.38 -4.66 -12.06
CA ALA A 252 -4.86 -4.20 -10.78
C ALA A 252 -3.56 -4.91 -10.37
N GLY A 253 -3.20 -6.01 -11.05
CA GLY A 253 -2.03 -6.82 -10.73
C GLY A 253 -0.73 -6.02 -10.87
N VAL A 254 0.10 -6.05 -9.83
CA VAL A 254 1.41 -5.41 -9.82
C VAL A 254 2.49 -6.37 -10.33
N GLU A 255 3.25 -5.93 -11.32
CA GLU A 255 4.39 -6.66 -11.86
C GLU A 255 5.70 -6.10 -11.34
N ILE A 256 6.48 -6.96 -10.68
CA ILE A 256 7.84 -6.63 -10.26
C ILE A 256 8.78 -7.52 -11.07
N ARG A 257 9.74 -6.89 -11.76
CA ARG A 257 10.71 -7.63 -12.58
C ARG A 257 11.60 -8.51 -11.71
N SER A 258 12.01 -9.66 -12.25
CA SER A 258 12.97 -10.55 -11.58
C SER A 258 14.24 -9.78 -11.19
N GLY A 259 14.77 -10.09 -10.00
CA GLY A 259 15.96 -9.42 -9.44
C GLY A 259 15.68 -8.05 -8.81
N LYS A 260 14.42 -7.71 -8.49
CA LYS A 260 14.02 -6.48 -7.80
C LYS A 260 13.37 -6.77 -6.45
N VAL A 261 14.02 -7.60 -5.64
CA VAL A 261 13.51 -8.00 -4.31
C VAL A 261 13.46 -6.79 -3.36
N GLU A 262 14.35 -5.83 -3.55
CA GLU A 262 14.38 -4.57 -2.81
C GLU A 262 13.11 -3.74 -3.08
N ASP A 263 12.63 -3.71 -4.33
CA ASP A 263 11.40 -3.01 -4.70
C ASP A 263 10.18 -3.70 -4.07
N ALA A 264 10.16 -5.05 -4.05
CA ALA A 264 9.13 -5.81 -3.36
C ALA A 264 9.14 -5.55 -1.84
N THR A 265 10.33 -5.52 -1.23
CA THR A 265 10.51 -5.25 0.20
C THR A 265 10.02 -3.84 0.56
N MET A 266 10.35 -2.85 -0.26
CA MET A 266 9.87 -1.47 -0.11
C MET A 266 8.33 -1.41 -0.16
N ILE A 267 7.70 -2.10 -1.11
CA ILE A 267 6.23 -2.14 -1.23
C ILE A 267 5.60 -2.74 0.04
N VAL A 268 6.14 -3.86 0.54
CA VAL A 268 5.63 -4.51 1.78
C VAL A 268 5.73 -3.55 2.96
N ALA A 269 6.88 -2.90 3.15
CA ALA A 269 7.09 -1.95 4.24
C ALA A 269 6.16 -0.73 4.15
N ALA A 270 6.04 -0.12 2.96
CA ALA A 270 5.17 1.03 2.75
C ALA A 270 3.68 0.68 2.93
N ALA A 271 3.24 -0.48 2.44
CA ALA A 271 1.86 -0.94 2.61
C ALA A 271 1.54 -1.15 4.10
N ALA A 272 2.43 -1.81 4.83
CA ALA A 272 2.29 -2.02 6.28
C ALA A 272 2.29 -0.71 7.06
N ALA A 273 3.19 0.22 6.73
CA ALA A 273 3.26 1.53 7.38
C ALA A 273 1.99 2.37 7.14
N SER A 274 1.42 2.36 5.93
CA SER A 274 0.12 2.99 5.67
C SER A 274 -0.97 2.43 6.60
N VAL A 275 -1.08 1.09 6.69
CA VAL A 275 -2.06 0.43 7.57
C VAL A 275 -1.81 0.77 9.04
N ALA A 276 -0.56 0.73 9.49
CA ALA A 276 -0.19 1.01 10.87
C ALA A 276 -0.53 2.45 11.28
N VAL A 277 -0.37 3.43 10.40
CA VAL A 277 -0.79 4.82 10.63
C VAL A 277 -2.31 4.92 10.67
N ARG A 278 -3.01 4.27 9.72
CA ARG A 278 -4.47 4.25 9.66
C ARG A 278 -5.10 3.64 10.90
N ALA A 279 -4.53 2.57 11.42
CA ALA A 279 -4.98 1.91 12.64
C ALA A 279 -4.97 2.84 13.89
N ARG A 280 -4.33 4.00 13.82
CA ARG A 280 -4.32 5.01 14.90
C ARG A 280 -5.59 5.87 14.93
N PHE A 281 -6.36 5.94 13.84
CA PHE A 281 -7.53 6.83 13.73
C PHE A 281 -8.76 6.22 13.04
N ASP A 282 -8.61 5.22 12.17
CA ASP A 282 -9.73 4.55 11.50
C ASP A 282 -10.44 3.60 12.49
N PRO A 283 -11.71 3.84 12.85
CA PRO A 283 -12.45 3.00 13.80
C PRO A 283 -12.48 1.52 13.43
N ALA A 284 -12.51 1.20 12.14
CA ALA A 284 -12.54 -0.19 11.68
C ALA A 284 -11.19 -0.91 11.84
N LEU A 285 -10.10 -0.15 11.94
CA LEU A 285 -8.73 -0.67 12.06
C LEU A 285 -8.14 -0.48 13.47
N LEU A 286 -8.79 0.26 14.38
CA LEU A 286 -8.37 0.41 15.78
C LEU A 286 -8.02 -0.91 16.48
N PRO A 287 -8.75 -2.04 16.26
CA PRO A 287 -8.37 -3.31 16.86
C PRO A 287 -6.96 -3.79 16.48
N LEU A 288 -6.42 -3.35 15.35
CA LEU A 288 -5.06 -3.68 14.89
C LEU A 288 -3.97 -2.90 15.62
N ALA A 289 -4.26 -1.69 16.12
CA ALA A 289 -3.28 -0.88 16.84
C ALA A 289 -2.92 -1.43 18.23
N SER A 290 -3.78 -2.29 18.78
CA SER A 290 -3.58 -2.96 20.07
C SER A 290 -2.93 -4.35 19.95
N GLN A 291 -2.66 -4.80 18.72
CA GLN A 291 -2.09 -6.09 18.36
C GLN A 291 -0.67 -5.91 17.84
#